data_AF-A0A158NKE9-F1
#
_entry.id   AF-A0A158NKE9-F1
#
_cell.length_a   1.000
_cell.length_b   1.000
_cell.length_c   1.000
_cell.angle_alpha   90.00
_cell.angle_beta   90.00
_cell.angle_gamma   90.00
#
_symmetry.space_group_name_H-M   'P 1'
#
loop_
_entity.id
_entity.type
_entity.pdbx_description
1 polymer ?
#
loop_
_entity_poly.entity_id
_entity_poly.type
_entity_poly.pdbx_seq_one_letter_code
_entity_poly.pdbx_strand_id
1 'polypeptide(L)'
;MLETVEEHNIMRNYARNGRWYALIYGSYVYVSTISFTTTSLAPRILDIVFPLNTSRPIMLAYPAYYFVDENQYFYYIFLHMLLTSSVCMTGLIAHDSMFFIYIEHICGLFAVVG
;
A
#
# COMPACT_ATOMS: atom_id res chain seq x y z
N MET A 1 -29.93 -17.69 11.32
CA MET A 1 -29.83 -17.84 9.85
C MET A 1 -30.63 -16.68 9.28
N LEU A 2 -30.18 -15.96 8.26
CA LEU A 2 -30.96 -14.83 7.71
C LEU A 2 -32.28 -15.40 7.16
N GLU A 3 -33.43 -14.90 7.63
CA GLU A 3 -34.74 -15.49 7.36
C GLU A 3 -35.49 -14.72 6.27
N THR A 4 -35.23 -13.41 6.15
CA THR A 4 -35.97 -12.53 5.23
C THR A 4 -35.09 -11.95 4.13
N VAL A 5 -35.71 -11.62 2.99
CA VAL A 5 -35.02 -10.95 1.87
C VAL A 5 -34.41 -9.61 2.30
N GLU A 6 -35.06 -8.93 3.26
CA GLU A 6 -34.57 -7.67 3.80
C GLU A 6 -33.27 -7.85 4.58
N GLU A 7 -33.19 -8.83 5.47
CA GLU A 7 -31.96 -9.16 6.20
C GLU A 7 -30.80 -9.51 5.26
N HIS A 8 -31.08 -10.26 4.19
CA HIS A 8 -30.10 -10.54 3.14
C HIS A 8 -29.62 -9.27 2.42
N ASN A 9 -30.52 -8.33 2.13
CA ASN A 9 -30.17 -7.07 1.48
C ASN A 9 -29.30 -6.19 2.40
N ILE A 10 -29.62 -6.13 3.69
CA ILE A 10 -28.83 -5.41 4.69
C ILE A 10 -27.41 -5.98 4.74
N MET A 11 -27.26 -7.29 4.96
CA MET A 11 -25.94 -7.93 5.01
C MET A 11 -25.14 -7.76 3.72
N ARG A 12 -25.81 -7.82 2.55
CA ARG A 12 -25.17 -7.57 1.26
C ARG A 12 -24.66 -6.14 1.11
N ASN A 13 -25.39 -5.16 1.65
CA ASN A 13 -24.99 -3.76 1.62
C ASN A 13 -23.71 -3.53 2.45
N TYR A 14 -23.66 -4.05 3.69
CA TYR A 14 -22.48 -3.96 4.55
C TYR A 14 -21.27 -4.72 3.96
N ALA A 15 -21.49 -5.92 3.42
CA ALA A 15 -20.42 -6.65 2.72
C ALA A 15 -19.86 -5.87 1.51
N ARG A 16 -20.73 -5.17 0.77
CA ARG A 16 -20.32 -4.30 -0.34
C ARG A 16 -19.53 -3.09 0.16
N ASN A 17 -19.93 -2.48 1.26
CA ASN A 17 -19.20 -1.37 1.87
C ASN A 17 -17.80 -1.81 2.33
N GLY A 18 -17.70 -2.94 3.04
CA GLY A 18 -16.41 -3.52 3.45
C GLY A 18 -15.48 -3.78 2.26
N ARG A 19 -16.02 -4.30 1.15
CA ARG A 19 -15.25 -4.46 -0.11
C ARG A 19 -14.77 -3.11 -0.66
N TRP A 20 -15.62 -2.09 -0.68
CA TRP A 20 -15.21 -0.76 -1.15
C TRP A 20 -14.13 -0.14 -0.27
N TYR A 21 -14.24 -0.26 1.06
CA TYR A 21 -13.19 0.18 1.98
C TYR A 21 -11.86 -0.49 1.70
N ALA A 22 -11.84 -1.83 1.57
CA ALA A 22 -10.63 -2.58 1.24
C ALA A 22 -10.00 -2.13 -0.10
N LEU A 23 -10.80 -1.93 -1.14
CA LEU A 23 -10.31 -1.51 -2.47
C LEU A 23 -9.75 -0.08 -2.47
N ILE A 24 -10.46 0.86 -1.86
CA ILE A 24 -10.03 2.27 -1.79
C ILE A 24 -8.78 2.37 -0.92
N TYR A 25 -8.79 1.75 0.26
CA TYR A 25 -7.64 1.74 1.16
C TYR A 25 -6.41 1.08 0.51
N GLY A 26 -6.58 -0.12 -0.06
CA GLY A 26 -5.50 -0.83 -0.72
C GLY A 26 -4.89 -0.03 -1.88
N SER A 27 -5.74 0.57 -2.73
CA SER A 27 -5.24 1.40 -3.84
C SER A 27 -4.48 2.63 -3.35
N TYR A 28 -4.96 3.31 -2.30
CA TYR A 28 -4.27 4.43 -1.68
C TYR A 28 -2.90 4.03 -1.10
N VAL A 29 -2.83 2.91 -0.37
CA VAL A 29 -1.56 2.42 0.22
C VAL A 29 -0.56 2.05 -0.87
N TYR A 30 -0.98 1.37 -1.95
CA TYR A 30 -0.06 1.07 -3.06
C TYR A 30 0.44 2.32 -3.76
N VAL A 31 -0.45 3.26 -4.10
CA VAL A 31 -0.05 4.50 -4.77
C VAL A 31 0.93 5.28 -3.91
N SER A 32 0.63 5.49 -2.62
CA SER A 32 1.53 6.19 -1.70
C SER A 32 2.89 5.49 -1.55
N THR A 33 2.90 4.15 -1.46
CA THR A 33 4.15 3.36 -1.36
C THR A 33 5.02 3.49 -2.61
N ILE A 34 4.41 3.41 -3.80
CA ILE A 34 5.12 3.57 -5.07
C ILE A 34 5.65 5.00 -5.19
N SER A 35 4.80 6.01 -4.96
CA SER A 35 5.19 7.42 -4.98
C SER A 35 6.36 7.69 -4.05
N PHE A 36 6.28 7.22 -2.80
CA PHE A 36 7.35 7.36 -1.82
C PHE A 36 8.64 6.68 -2.29
N THR A 37 8.57 5.43 -2.78
CA THR A 37 9.75 4.71 -3.26
C THR A 37 10.40 5.43 -4.45
N THR A 38 9.60 5.96 -5.39
CA THR A 38 10.11 6.67 -6.57
C THR A 38 10.85 7.97 -6.24
N THR A 39 10.68 8.55 -5.05
CA THR A 39 11.46 9.73 -4.62
C THR A 39 12.96 9.47 -4.62
N SER A 40 13.40 8.21 -4.46
CA SER A 40 14.80 7.79 -4.58
C SER A 40 15.42 8.08 -5.94
N LEU A 41 14.62 8.22 -7.00
CA LEU A 41 15.10 8.55 -8.33
C LEU A 41 15.44 10.04 -8.48
N ALA A 42 14.98 10.91 -7.56
CA ALA A 42 15.13 12.35 -7.67
C ALA A 42 16.60 12.81 -7.85
N PRO A 43 17.60 12.29 -7.08
CA PRO A 43 19.00 12.67 -7.30
C PRO A 43 19.51 12.31 -8.70
N ARG A 44 19.14 11.12 -9.21
CA ARG A 44 19.56 10.65 -10.55
C ARG A 44 18.91 11.45 -11.67
N ILE A 45 17.65 11.83 -11.52
CA ILE A 45 16.96 12.71 -12.47
C ILE A 45 17.61 14.10 -12.47
N LEU A 46 17.92 14.62 -11.28
CA LEU A 46 18.59 15.92 -11.13
C LEU A 46 20.01 15.92 -11.70
N ASP A 47 20.74 14.81 -11.66
CA ASP A 47 22.05 14.72 -12.31
C ASP A 47 21.97 14.89 -13.84
N ILE A 48 20.82 14.57 -14.46
CA ILE A 48 20.59 14.73 -15.90
C ILE A 48 20.06 16.15 -16.20
N VAL A 49 19.08 16.62 -15.43
CA VAL A 49 18.37 17.88 -15.70
C VAL A 49 19.14 19.11 -15.18
N PHE A 50 19.81 18.99 -14.04
CA PHE A 50 20.58 20.06 -13.40
C PHE A 50 21.87 19.50 -12.77
N PRO A 51 22.88 19.19 -13.61
CA PRO A 51 24.13 18.57 -13.16
C PRO A 51 24.90 19.50 -12.22
N LEU A 52 25.54 18.92 -11.21
CA LEU A 52 26.44 19.60 -10.30
C LEU A 52 27.89 19.23 -10.63
N ASN A 53 28.85 20.11 -10.31
CA ASN A 53 30.28 19.79 -10.41
C ASN A 53 30.75 18.72 -9.41
N THR A 54 29.90 18.35 -8.44
CA THR A 54 30.13 17.31 -7.45
C THR A 54 29.03 16.25 -7.52
N SER A 55 29.32 15.02 -7.10
CA SER A 55 28.33 13.94 -7.08
C SER A 55 27.27 14.17 -6.01
N ARG A 56 25.99 13.99 -6.35
CA ARG A 56 24.90 13.96 -5.35
C ARG A 56 24.96 12.67 -4.53
N PRO A 57 24.64 12.72 -3.21
CA PRO A 57 24.49 11.51 -2.42
C PRO A 57 23.29 10.69 -2.90
N ILE A 58 23.37 9.37 -2.74
CA ILE A 58 22.24 8.48 -2.98
C ILE A 58 21.18 8.72 -1.90
N MET A 59 19.91 8.72 -2.30
CA MET A 59 18.79 8.72 -1.37
C MET A 59 17.98 7.45 -1.56
N LEU A 60 18.16 6.49 -0.66
CA LEU A 60 17.31 5.30 -0.57
C LEU A 60 15.97 5.68 0.10
N ALA A 61 14.87 5.07 -0.34
CA ALA A 61 13.53 5.39 0.15
C ALA A 61 13.38 5.05 1.64
N TYR A 62 14.05 3.99 2.09
CA TYR A 62 14.17 3.60 3.48
C TYR A 62 15.62 3.11 3.73
N PRO A 63 16.14 3.28 4.96
CA PRO A 63 17.49 2.85 5.29
C PRO A 63 17.59 1.33 5.22
N ALA A 64 18.53 0.83 4.42
CA ALA A 64 18.81 -0.60 4.28
C ALA A 64 20.27 -0.79 3.86
N TYR A 65 20.90 -1.84 4.38
CA TYR A 65 22.28 -2.18 4.05
C TYR A 65 22.30 -3.40 3.12
N TYR A 66 22.80 -3.22 1.89
CA TYR A 66 22.76 -4.24 0.84
C TYR A 66 24.09 -5.00 0.66
N PHE A 67 25.11 -4.72 1.47
CA PHE A 67 26.44 -5.35 1.37
C PHE A 67 27.11 -5.23 -0.02
N VAL A 68 26.70 -4.24 -0.82
CA VAL A 68 27.24 -3.91 -2.15
C VAL A 68 27.41 -2.40 -2.28
N ASP A 69 28.15 -1.95 -3.28
CA ASP A 69 28.25 -0.53 -3.59
C ASP A 69 26.89 0.02 -4.08
N GLU A 70 26.28 0.87 -3.27
CA GLU A 70 24.94 1.39 -3.54
C GLU A 70 24.88 2.25 -4.81
N ASN A 71 25.99 2.89 -5.20
CA ASN A 71 26.04 3.74 -6.39
C ASN A 71 26.03 2.89 -7.65
N GLN A 72 26.87 1.86 -7.68
CA GLN A 72 27.00 0.94 -8.81
C GLN A 72 25.74 0.10 -9.01
N TYR A 73 25.10 -0.35 -7.92
CA TYR A 73 23.95 -1.25 -7.97
C TYR A 73 22.59 -0.56 -7.74
N PHE A 74 22.55 0.77 -7.82
CA PHE A 74 21.39 1.58 -7.46
C PHE A 74 20.07 1.08 -8.08
N TYR A 75 20.03 0.76 -9.38
CA TYR A 75 18.79 0.33 -10.03
C TYR A 75 18.29 -1.04 -9.55
N TYR A 76 19.21 -1.95 -9.24
CA TYR A 76 18.87 -3.25 -8.65
C TYR A 76 18.34 -3.09 -7.22
N ILE A 77 18.99 -2.24 -6.43
CA ILE A 77 18.56 -1.88 -5.08
C ILE A 77 17.17 -1.23 -5.12
N PHE A 78 16.98 -0.25 -5.99
CA PHE A 78 15.70 0.43 -6.17
C PHE A 78 14.57 -0.54 -6.53
N LEU A 79 14.82 -1.45 -7.49
CA LEU A 79 13.85 -2.48 -7.86
C LEU A 79 13.53 -3.41 -6.68
N HIS A 80 14.56 -3.86 -5.95
CA HIS A 80 14.38 -4.67 -4.76
C HIS A 80 13.57 -3.93 -3.69
N MET A 81 13.82 -2.63 -3.49
CA MET A 81 13.08 -1.80 -2.53
C MET A 81 11.61 -1.66 -2.91
N LEU A 82 11.33 -1.45 -4.20
CA LEU A 82 9.96 -1.35 -4.71
C LEU A 82 9.19 -2.65 -4.53
N LEU A 83 9.82 -3.79 -4.85
CA LEU A 83 9.18 -5.11 -4.70
C LEU A 83 8.97 -5.46 -3.23
N THR A 84 10.00 -5.27 -2.40
CA THR A 84 9.93 -5.59 -0.96
C THR A 84 8.90 -4.71 -0.25
N SER A 85 8.90 -3.41 -0.52
CA SER A 85 7.90 -2.51 0.08
C SER A 85 6.49 -2.89 -0.35
N SER A 86 6.27 -3.22 -1.64
CA SER A 86 4.97 -3.66 -2.14
C SER A 86 4.49 -4.95 -1.47
N VAL A 87 5.38 -5.93 -1.29
CA VAL A 87 5.05 -7.20 -0.61
C VAL A 87 4.71 -6.96 0.86
N CYS A 88 5.53 -6.18 1.57
CA CYS A 88 5.26 -5.82 2.97
C CYS A 88 3.91 -5.11 3.12
N MET A 89 3.63 -4.14 2.24
CA MET A 89 2.37 -3.40 2.24
C MET A 89 1.17 -4.28 1.89
N THR A 90 1.34 -5.30 1.05
CA THR A 90 0.28 -6.28 0.78
C THR A 90 -0.19 -6.97 2.07
N GLY A 91 0.76 -7.34 2.95
CA GLY A 91 0.44 -7.95 4.25
C GLY A 91 -0.33 -7.00 5.17
N LEU A 92 0.11 -5.73 5.24
CA LEU A 92 -0.59 -4.69 6.02
C LEU A 92 -2.00 -4.43 5.48
N ILE A 93 -2.15 -4.28 4.16
CA ILE A 93 -3.45 -4.09 3.51
C ILE A 93 -4.38 -5.26 3.82
N ALA A 94 -3.88 -6.51 3.76
CA ALA A 94 -4.68 -7.69 4.05
C ALA A 94 -5.16 -7.72 5.51
N HIS A 95 -4.28 -7.38 6.46
CA HIS A 95 -4.61 -7.30 7.87
C HIS A 95 -5.70 -6.25 8.14
N ASP A 96 -5.50 -5.02 7.65
CA ASP A 96 -6.42 -3.91 7.90
C ASP A 96 -7.75 -4.10 7.17
N SER A 97 -7.72 -4.64 5.95
CA SER A 97 -8.93 -4.97 5.20
C SER A 97 -9.77 -6.03 5.92
N MET A 98 -9.14 -7.05 6.51
CA MET A 98 -9.85 -8.03 7.35
C MET A 98 -10.53 -7.34 8.53
N PHE A 99 -9.82 -6.43 9.20
CA PHE A 99 -10.38 -5.68 10.32
C PHE A 99 -11.61 -4.85 9.90
N PHE A 100 -11.53 -4.10 8.79
CA PHE A 100 -12.67 -3.34 8.27
C PHE A 100 -13.85 -4.24 7.89
N ILE A 101 -13.59 -5.39 7.26
CA ILE A 101 -14.64 -6.35 6.90
C ILE A 101 -15.32 -6.92 8.14
N TYR A 102 -14.57 -7.21 9.21
CA TYR A 102 -15.16 -7.69 10.47
C TYR A 102 -16.04 -6.63 11.13
N ILE A 103 -15.61 -5.36 11.12
CA ILE A 103 -16.45 -4.26 11.60
C ILE A 103 -17.74 -4.18 10.81
N GLU A 104 -17.67 -4.14 9.47
CA GLU A 104 -18.87 -4.08 8.62
C GLU A 104 -19.78 -5.30 8.81
N HIS A 105 -19.20 -6.49 9.01
CA HIS A 105 -19.95 -7.69 9.31
C HIS A 105 -20.71 -7.58 10.63
N ILE A 106 -20.06 -7.11 11.69
CA ILE A 106 -20.68 -6.91 13.01
C ILE A 106 -21.76 -5.82 12.95
N CYS A 107 -21.48 -4.69 12.30
CA CYS A 107 -22.47 -3.63 12.08
C CYS A 107 -23.68 -4.14 11.29
N GLY A 108 -23.45 -4.97 10.27
CA GLY A 108 -24.52 -5.61 9.51
C GLY A 108 -25.38 -6.53 10.37
N LEU A 109 -24.78 -7.32 11.26
CA LEU A 109 -25.52 -8.15 12.22
C LEU A 109 -26.36 -7.31 13.18
N PHE A 110 -25.84 -6.19 13.68
CA PHE A 110 -26.63 -5.29 14.53
C PHE A 110 -27.77 -4.62 13.76
N ALA A 111 -27.55 -4.21 12.51
CA ALA A 111 -28.58 -3.62 11.66
C ALA A 111 -29.68 -4.62 11.23
N VAL A 112 -29.40 -5.91 11.28
CA VAL A 112 -30.39 -6.97 11.03
C VAL A 112 -31.34 -7.15 12.22
N VAL A 113 -30.83 -7.02 13.46
CA VAL A 113 -31.61 -7.30 14.68
C VAL A 113 -32.28 -6.05 15.27
N GLY A 114 -31.69 -4.87 15.05
CA GLY A 114 -32.20 -3.59 15.56
C GLY A 114 -33.19 -2.92 14.60
#